data_AF-A0A2E6RLX5-F1
#
_entry.id   AF-A0A2E6RLX5-F1
#
_cell.length_a   1.000
_cell.length_b   1.000
_cell.length_c   1.000
_cell.angle_alpha   90.00
_cell.angle_beta   90.00
_cell.angle_gamma   90.00
#
_symmetry.space_group_name_H-M   'P 1'
#
loop_
_entity.id
_entity.type
_entity.pdbx_description
1 polymer ?
#
loop_
_entity_poly.entity_id
_entity_poly.type
_entity_poly.pdbx_seq_one_letter_code
_entity_poly.pdbx_strand_id
1 'polypeptide(L)'
;MQTLVVIFLSIGFFFLLWKKLIHIDISFFLFLALIFLGFLSLNNTFVTFIANIFSIKYEPIAIIFLTIFILLCINITLLVFITKINLKHAALVKKVAEIDLESQKKSLNIKNSNGD
;
A
#
# COMPACT_ATOMS: atom_id res chain seq x y z
N MET A 1 6.60 -6.31 32.77
CA MET A 1 7.21 -6.98 31.60
C MET A 1 6.35 -6.81 30.35
N GLN A 2 5.09 -7.28 30.32
CA GLN A 2 4.21 -7.17 29.14
C GLN A 2 3.99 -5.72 28.66
N THR A 3 3.80 -4.76 29.56
CA THR A 3 3.58 -3.34 29.22
C THR A 3 4.80 -2.65 28.60
N LEU A 4 6.02 -3.04 29.00
CA LEU A 4 7.27 -2.51 28.44
C LEU A 4 7.46 -2.94 26.98
N VAL A 5 7.07 -4.17 26.65
CA VAL A 5 7.11 -4.67 25.27
C VAL A 5 6.12 -3.90 24.39
N VAL A 6 4.91 -3.62 24.90
CA VAL A 6 3.87 -2.84 24.19
C VAL A 6 4.34 -1.41 23.91
N ILE A 7 5.02 -0.78 24.87
CA ILE A 7 5.57 0.58 24.73
C ILE A 7 6.72 0.59 23.72
N PHE A 8 7.63 -0.38 23.79
CA PHE A 8 8.75 -0.49 22.86
C PHE A 8 8.28 -0.76 21.43
N LEU A 9 7.25 -1.61 21.27
CA LEU A 9 6.62 -1.86 19.96
C LEU A 9 5.92 -0.60 19.43
N SER A 10 5.19 0.14 20.28
CA SER A 10 4.52 1.39 19.90
C SER A 10 5.52 2.49 19.49
N ILE A 11 6.65 2.61 20.18
CA ILE A 11 7.72 3.55 19.82
C ILE A 11 8.42 3.14 18.52
N GLY A 12 8.67 1.84 18.32
CA GLY A 12 9.20 1.31 17.05
C GLY A 12 8.26 1.60 15.89
N PHE A 13 6.95 1.48 16.12
CA PHE A 13 5.92 1.85 15.16
C PHE A 13 5.94 3.35 14.86
N PHE A 14 5.92 4.20 15.88
CA PHE A 14 5.96 5.66 15.70
C PHE A 14 7.20 6.08 14.90
N PHE A 15 8.33 5.41 15.12
CA PHE A 15 9.55 5.65 14.35
C PHE A 15 9.45 5.20 12.89
N LEU A 16 8.77 4.08 12.61
CA LEU A 16 8.43 3.67 11.24
C LEU A 16 7.49 4.68 10.56
N LEU A 17 6.53 5.27 11.28
CA LEU A 17 5.63 6.31 10.76
C LEU A 17 6.36 7.58 10.36
N TRP A 18 7.41 7.93 11.08
CA TRP A 18 8.04 9.24 10.95
C TRP A 18 9.08 9.28 9.82
N LYS A 19 9.64 8.14 9.43
CA LYS A 19 10.82 8.08 8.54
C LYS A 19 10.52 8.11 7.03
N LYS A 20 9.44 8.78 6.61
CA LYS A 20 9.20 9.25 5.22
C LYS A 20 8.69 8.14 4.27
N LEU A 21 7.92 8.57 3.26
CA LEU A 21 7.27 7.79 2.18
C LEU A 21 6.00 7.05 2.60
N ILE A 22 4.85 7.70 2.43
CA ILE A 22 3.70 7.17 1.69
C ILE A 22 2.73 8.36 1.61
N HIS A 23 2.47 8.79 0.38
CA HIS A 23 1.27 9.55 0.04
C HIS A 23 0.11 8.82 0.72
N ILE A 24 -0.57 9.41 1.71
CA ILE A 24 -1.61 8.78 2.56
C ILE A 24 -2.43 7.74 1.77
N ASP A 25 -1.97 6.49 1.77
CA ASP A 25 -2.56 5.40 1.00
C ASP A 25 -3.37 4.58 1.99
N ILE A 26 -4.60 4.24 1.62
CA ILE A 26 -5.52 3.40 2.40
C ILE A 26 -4.87 2.12 2.94
N SER A 27 -3.85 1.59 2.26
CA SER A 27 -3.01 0.47 2.71
C SER A 27 -2.37 0.70 4.07
N PHE A 28 -1.95 1.93 4.38
CA PHE A 28 -1.35 2.28 5.66
C PHE A 28 -2.37 2.24 6.82
N PHE A 29 -3.58 2.76 6.58
CA PHE A 29 -4.66 2.69 7.57
C PHE A 29 -5.09 1.24 7.83
N LEU A 30 -5.16 0.41 6.78
CA LEU A 30 -5.44 -1.02 6.89
C LEU A 30 -4.34 -1.78 7.64
N PHE A 31 -3.07 -1.41 7.43
CA PHE A 31 -1.96 -1.99 8.17
C PHE A 31 -2.02 -1.62 9.66
N LEU A 32 -2.34 -0.37 9.98
CA LEU A 32 -2.56 0.08 11.35
C LEU A 32 -3.72 -0.68 12.01
N ALA A 33 -4.82 -0.89 11.29
CA ALA A 33 -5.94 -1.70 11.75
C ALA A 33 -5.52 -3.15 12.05
N LEU A 34 -4.61 -3.74 11.26
CA LEU A 34 -4.07 -5.08 11.50
C LEU A 34 -3.28 -5.16 12.81
N ILE A 35 -2.50 -4.13 13.13
CA ILE A 35 -1.71 -4.06 14.35
C ILE A 35 -2.63 -3.94 15.57
N PHE A 36 -3.60 -3.03 15.50
CA PHE A 36 -4.62 -2.92 16.54
C PHE A 36 -5.37 -4.24 16.70
N LEU A 37 -5.75 -4.89 15.61
CA LEU A 37 -6.38 -6.20 15.66
C LEU A 37 -5.49 -7.24 16.36
N GLY A 38 -4.18 -7.25 16.08
CA GLY A 38 -3.23 -8.12 16.76
C GLY A 38 -3.20 -7.87 18.28
N PHE A 39 -3.17 -6.61 18.71
CA PHE A 39 -3.24 -6.27 20.13
C PHE A 39 -4.58 -6.65 20.77
N LEU A 40 -5.69 -6.36 20.09
CA LEU A 40 -7.03 -6.66 20.59
C LEU A 40 -7.29 -8.18 20.62
N SER A 41 -6.65 -8.96 19.74
CA SER A 41 -6.76 -10.43 19.73
C SER A 41 -6.14 -11.10 20.98
N LEU A 42 -5.30 -10.39 21.73
CA LEU A 42 -4.78 -10.87 23.01
C LEU A 42 -5.81 -10.78 24.14
N ASN A 43 -6.91 -10.07 23.92
CA ASN A 43 -8.00 -9.93 24.89
C ASN A 43 -9.14 -10.91 24.56
N ASN A 44 -9.33 -11.92 25.42
CA ASN A 44 -10.38 -12.93 25.24
C ASN A 44 -11.78 -12.32 25.07
N THR A 45 -12.11 -11.24 25.79
CA THR A 45 -13.41 -10.57 25.68
C THR A 45 -13.65 -10.02 24.27
N PHE A 46 -12.60 -9.47 23.64
CA PHE A 46 -12.69 -8.99 22.26
C PHE A 46 -12.83 -10.16 21.28
N VAL A 47 -12.07 -11.23 21.48
CA VAL A 47 -12.13 -12.43 20.62
C VAL A 47 -13.52 -13.07 20.65
N THR A 48 -14.11 -13.25 21.84
CA THR A 48 -15.49 -13.73 22.02
C THR A 48 -16.52 -12.78 21.41
N PHE A 49 -16.33 -11.46 21.56
CA PHE A 49 -17.23 -10.46 20.97
C PHE A 49 -17.26 -10.54 19.44
N ILE A 50 -16.09 -10.62 18.80
CA ILE A 50 -15.98 -10.79 17.35
C ILE A 50 -16.58 -12.14 16.92
N ALA A 51 -16.28 -13.23 17.63
CA ALA A 51 -16.83 -14.54 17.33
C ALA A 51 -18.37 -14.57 17.36
N ASN A 52 -18.98 -13.87 18.31
CA ASN A 52 -20.43 -13.73 18.41
C ASN A 52 -21.02 -12.92 17.24
N ILE A 53 -20.37 -11.84 16.80
CA ILE A 53 -20.80 -11.07 15.62
C ILE A 53 -20.82 -11.95 14.38
N PHE A 54 -19.78 -12.75 14.18
CA PHE A 54 -19.69 -13.67 13.04
C PHE A 54 -20.47 -14.97 13.25
N SER A 55 -21.09 -15.17 14.43
CA SER A 55 -21.76 -16.41 14.83
C SER A 55 -20.89 -17.66 14.66
N ILE A 56 -19.59 -17.56 14.97
CA ILE A 56 -18.62 -18.64 14.82
C ILE A 56 -18.38 -19.34 16.16
N LYS A 57 -18.56 -20.66 16.17
CA LYS A 57 -18.37 -21.50 17.37
C LYS A 57 -16.92 -21.57 17.88
N TYR A 58 -15.94 -21.39 17.00
CA TYR A 58 -14.51 -21.41 17.35
C TYR A 58 -13.93 -20.00 17.28
N GLU A 59 -13.80 -19.37 18.45
CA GLU A 59 -13.51 -17.93 18.56
C GLU A 59 -12.20 -17.50 17.87
N PRO A 60 -11.08 -18.24 17.98
CA PRO A 60 -9.83 -17.88 17.30
C PRO A 60 -9.95 -17.88 15.77
N ILE A 61 -10.84 -18.71 15.20
CA ILE A 61 -11.05 -18.77 13.75
C ILE A 61 -11.62 -17.44 13.23
N ALA A 62 -12.46 -16.77 14.02
CA ALA A 62 -13.09 -15.51 13.63
C ALA A 62 -12.03 -14.41 13.41
N ILE A 63 -11.02 -14.35 14.29
CA ILE A 63 -9.90 -13.43 14.17
C ILE A 63 -9.04 -13.76 12.95
N ILE A 64 -8.83 -15.05 12.65
CA ILE A 64 -8.09 -15.47 11.45
C ILE A 64 -8.83 -15.01 10.18
N PHE A 65 -10.13 -15.21 10.09
CA PHE A 65 -10.93 -14.73 8.94
C PHE A 65 -10.87 -13.21 8.79
N LEU A 66 -11.01 -12.49 9.91
CA LEU A 66 -10.90 -11.03 9.91
C LEU A 66 -9.52 -10.55 9.45
N THR A 67 -8.45 -11.24 9.89
CA THR A 67 -7.08 -10.97 9.48
C THR A 67 -6.89 -11.20 7.98
N ILE A 68 -7.38 -12.33 7.45
CA ILE A 68 -7.33 -12.65 6.02
C ILE A 68 -8.06 -11.59 5.21
N PHE A 69 -9.24 -11.14 5.67
CA PHE A 69 -10.02 -10.11 5.01
C PHE A 69 -9.26 -8.78 4.91
N ILE A 70 -8.64 -8.33 6.00
CA ILE A 70 -7.83 -7.10 6.00
C ILE A 70 -6.60 -7.27 5.09
N LEU A 71 -5.91 -8.41 5.13
CA LEU A 71 -4.81 -8.71 4.21
C LEU A 71 -5.25 -8.63 2.75
N LEU A 72 -6.43 -9.15 2.41
CA LEU A 72 -6.97 -9.08 1.06
C LEU A 72 -7.18 -7.63 0.63
N CYS A 73 -7.78 -6.81 1.49
CA CYS A 73 -7.97 -5.38 1.24
C CYS A 73 -6.65 -4.63 1.01
N ILE A 74 -5.61 -4.95 1.78
CA ILE A 74 -4.26 -4.38 1.58
C ILE A 74 -3.72 -4.77 0.21
N ASN A 75 -3.78 -6.06 -0.15
CA ASN A 75 -3.27 -6.54 -1.43
C ASN A 75 -4.01 -5.90 -2.62
N ILE A 76 -5.34 -5.78 -2.55
CA ILE A 76 -6.14 -5.12 -3.59
C ILE A 76 -5.75 -3.65 -3.72
N THR A 77 -5.62 -2.94 -2.60
CA THR A 77 -5.25 -1.52 -2.61
C THR A 77 -3.86 -1.32 -3.22
N LEU A 78 -2.91 -2.19 -2.85
CA LEU A 78 -1.55 -2.18 -3.40
C LEU A 78 -1.54 -2.47 -4.89
N LEU A 79 -2.32 -3.45 -5.35
CA LEU A 79 -2.44 -3.80 -6.77
C LEU A 79 -2.97 -2.61 -7.59
N VAL A 80 -4.05 -1.98 -7.12
CA VAL A 80 -4.63 -0.79 -7.77
C VAL A 80 -3.63 0.36 -7.84
N PHE A 81 -2.84 0.55 -6.77
CA PHE A 81 -1.81 1.58 -6.71
C PHE A 81 -0.70 1.34 -7.74
N ILE A 82 -0.19 0.11 -7.82
CA ILE A 82 0.83 -0.29 -8.81
C ILE A 82 0.30 -0.08 -10.23
N THR A 83 -0.94 -0.48 -10.53
CA THR A 83 -1.54 -0.27 -11.85
C THR A 83 -1.60 1.22 -12.20
N LYS A 84 -2.00 2.09 -11.26
CA LYS A 84 -2.03 3.54 -11.47
C LYS A 84 -0.63 4.12 -11.72
N ILE A 85 0.37 3.64 -10.99
CA ILE A 85 1.77 4.03 -11.18
C ILE A 85 2.26 3.63 -12.58
N ASN A 86 2.04 2.39 -12.98
CA ASN A 86 2.46 1.88 -14.28
C ASN A 86 1.81 2.65 -15.44
N LEU A 87 0.53 3.03 -15.32
CA LEU A 87 -0.14 3.87 -16.31
C LEU A 87 0.46 5.28 -16.40
N LYS A 88 0.83 5.89 -15.27
CA LYS A 88 1.52 7.19 -15.24
C LYS A 88 2.91 7.12 -15.86
N HIS A 89 3.67 6.05 -15.58
CA HIS A 89 4.98 5.84 -16.21
C HIS A 89 4.87 5.60 -17.72
N ALA A 90 3.89 4.81 -18.17
CA ALA A 90 3.66 4.60 -19.61
C ALA A 90 3.29 5.90 -20.34
N ALA A 91 2.50 6.77 -19.71
CA ALA A 91 2.16 8.09 -20.26
C ALA A 91 3.39 9.02 -20.33
N LEU A 92 4.27 8.97 -19.34
CA LEU A 92 5.53 9.72 -19.36
C LEU A 92 6.49 9.21 -20.44
N VAL A 93 6.65 7.89 -20.58
CA VAL A 93 7.50 7.29 -21.62
C VAL A 93 6.99 7.67 -23.02
N LYS A 94 5.67 7.66 -23.25
CA LYS A 94 5.09 8.14 -24.52
C LYS A 94 5.44 9.60 -24.81
N LYS A 95 5.30 10.49 -23.82
CA LYS A 95 5.64 11.91 -23.99
C LYS A 95 7.12 12.11 -24.30
N VAL A 96 8.00 11.37 -23.63
CA VAL A 96 9.44 11.43 -23.89
C VAL A 96 9.76 10.93 -25.30
N ALA A 97 9.11 9.84 -25.75
CA ALA A 97 9.28 9.32 -27.10
C ALA A 97 8.76 10.28 -28.19
N GLU A 98 7.65 11.00 -27.95
CA GLU A 98 7.13 12.03 -28.85
C GLU A 98 8.12 13.21 -28.99
N ILE A 99 8.68 13.68 -27.87
CA ILE A 99 9.68 14.77 -27.87
C ILE A 99 10.95 14.35 -28.63
N ASP A 100 11.40 13.10 -28.47
CA ASP A 100 12.59 12.62 -29.17
C ASP A 100 12.36 12.45 -30.69
N LEU A 101 11.18 11.99 -31.10
CA LEU A 101 10.80 11.91 -32.51
C LEU A 101 10.70 13.28 -33.19
N GLU A 102 10.21 14.31 -32.49
CA GLU A 102 10.19 15.68 -33.00
C GLU A 102 11.60 16.27 -33.15
N SER A 103 12.48 15.98 -32.19
CA SER A 103 13.89 16.36 -32.24
C SER A 103 14.61 15.76 -33.46
N GLN A 104 14.35 14.48 -33.77
CA GLN A 104 14.92 13.81 -34.94
C GLN A 104 14.34 14.30 -36.28
N LYS A 105 13.04 14.61 -36.36
CA LYS A 105 12.46 15.23 -37.56
C LYS A 105 13.07 16.60 -37.85
N LYS A 106 13.32 17.40 -36.82
CA LYS A 106 13.90 18.73 -36.98
C LYS A 106 15.34 18.68 -37.49
N SER A 107 16.15 17.74 -37.00
CA SER A 107 17.53 17.57 -37.46
C SER A 107 17.64 17.01 -38.88
N LEU A 108 16.72 16.12 -39.30
CA LEU A 108 16.63 15.65 -40.70
C LEU A 108 16.24 16.77 -41.67
N ASN A 109 15.32 17.66 -41.28
CA ASN A 109 14.88 18.76 -42.15
C ASN A 109 15.97 19.82 -42.35
N ILE A 110 16.78 20.08 -41.32
CA ILE A 110 17.96 20.97 -41.42
C ILE A 110 19.03 20.34 -42.34
N LYS A 111 19.21 19.02 -42.29
CA LYS A 111 20.20 18.33 -43.13
C LYS A 111 19.80 18.33 -44.61
N ASN A 112 18.51 18.24 -44.93
CA ASN A 112 18.02 18.38 -46.31
C ASN A 112 18.09 19.84 -46.81
N SER A 113 17.95 20.84 -45.95
CA SER A 113 18.04 22.26 -46.34
C SER A 113 19.47 22.76 -46.62
N ASN A 114 20.50 22.02 -46.19
CA ASN A 114 21.92 22.35 -46.43
C ASN A 114 22.56 21.48 -47.54
N GLY A 115 21.76 20.66 -48.23
CA GLY A 115 22.20 19.73 -49.27
C GLY A 115 21.85 20.14 -50.71
N ASP A 116 21.16 21.27 -50.90
CA ASP A 116 20.92 21.94 -52.18
C ASP A 116 21.84 23.17 -52.30
#